data_AF-A0A7Y7CC55-F1
#
_entry.id   AF-A0A7Y7CC55-F1
#
_cell.length_a   1.000
_cell.length_b   1.000
_cell.length_c   1.000
_cell.angle_alpha   90.00
_cell.angle_beta   90.00
_cell.angle_gamma   90.00
#
_symmetry.space_group_name_H-M   'P 1'
#
loop_
_entity.id
_entity.type
_entity.pdbx_description
1 polymer ?
#
loop_
_entity_poly.entity_id
_entity_poly.type
_entity_poly.pdbx_seq_one_letter_code
_entity_poly.pdbx_strand_id
1 'polypeptide(L)'
;MHVPVLLLSRTRRRIQRGQAIVLGSLSFLVLALMVTLSFNLSHALRQKMSLQQHSDTLSFSMAVLEARALNYYAVSNRAIATSYVAMNSLHAYMSAASLTGQIMRASSKNFTIIAVQEMVLCIACEFMCDHCEHAVEAFQISSDFSDSGDDYDDKVSAFESNFNTAMEGLDLMVDNIHKAQSSVHEQTLKAVKDGKSHGLGQLKDYTAPNASELNSSVGSINANEFNCAVDGMECQGSEANTSPEARARVMTEIANATRSGWPATRKSPGGMSMNMPKYLNSQFFQELEDIPGEGTKIISGTKGTAKTVNSKGQLTSGGRSGGNDGAMIAAQDEGRIFHQWKDGLMTNSFKSEVWSDDGGGGHENDGAHSGQHRFEGVNVRALTGCAGSGNCFMKFRANPDPDRDWGQPRVYSYVSMPFRVGDTKRAPWELNSSAQVKLTHGQQGDGTLTVAATEGMAMSKSLVYYHRFGEDGWKEAPNLFAPYWRAKLHPFTKGDAQSVLDAAGNSEAAQMSQVEGVAL
;
A
#
# COMPACT_ATOMS: atom_id res chain seq x y z
N MET A 1 -120.09 -13.71 12.88
CA MET A 1 -120.30 -13.38 11.45
C MET A 1 -119.14 -12.49 11.02
N HIS A 2 -118.41 -12.72 9.92
CA HIS A 2 -118.48 -13.79 8.91
C HIS A 2 -117.08 -14.29 8.50
N VAL A 3 -117.07 -15.51 7.95
CA VAL A 3 -116.07 -16.20 7.10
C VAL A 3 -116.87 -16.55 5.81
N PRO A 4 -116.35 -16.67 4.55
CA PRO A 4 -115.04 -17.13 4.05
C PRO A 4 -114.29 -16.03 3.24
N VAL A 5 -113.37 -16.19 2.26
CA VAL A 5 -112.98 -17.27 1.30
C VAL A 5 -111.47 -17.26 0.99
N LEU A 6 -110.94 -18.36 0.46
CA LEU A 6 -109.56 -18.53 -0.01
C LEU A 6 -109.27 -17.84 -1.35
N LEU A 7 -107.99 -17.55 -1.62
CA LEU A 7 -107.38 -17.74 -2.94
C LEU A 7 -106.00 -18.42 -2.84
N LEU A 8 -105.93 -19.69 -3.24
CA LEU A 8 -104.69 -20.47 -3.27
C LEU A 8 -103.88 -20.18 -4.56
N SER A 9 -102.99 -19.19 -4.53
CA SER A 9 -102.10 -18.95 -5.67
C SER A 9 -100.99 -20.01 -5.73
N ARG A 10 -101.12 -20.99 -6.64
CA ARG A 10 -100.09 -22.00 -6.89
C ARG A 10 -98.92 -21.37 -7.68
N THR A 11 -97.95 -20.79 -6.98
CA THR A 11 -96.73 -20.24 -7.57
C THR A 11 -95.91 -21.35 -8.23
N ARG A 12 -96.06 -21.48 -9.55
CA ARG A 12 -95.31 -22.42 -10.40
C ARG A 12 -93.82 -22.04 -10.35
N ARG A 13 -93.05 -22.63 -9.43
CA ARG A 13 -91.59 -22.50 -9.40
C ARG A 13 -91.03 -22.90 -10.77
N ARG A 14 -90.63 -21.92 -11.59
CA ARG A 14 -89.74 -22.17 -12.72
C ARG A 14 -88.45 -22.74 -12.14
N ILE A 15 -88.18 -24.02 -12.41
CA ILE A 15 -86.90 -24.64 -12.07
C ILE A 15 -85.85 -23.90 -12.90
N GLN A 16 -85.08 -23.01 -12.27
CA GLN A 16 -83.94 -22.39 -12.93
C GLN A 16 -82.94 -23.50 -13.26
N ARG A 17 -82.60 -23.62 -14.55
CA ARG A 17 -81.63 -24.60 -15.02
C ARG A 17 -80.26 -24.30 -14.42
N GLY A 18 -79.51 -25.33 -14.01
CA GLY A 18 -78.24 -25.21 -13.28
C GLY A 18 -77.07 -24.54 -14.01
N GLN A 19 -77.30 -23.89 -15.16
CA GLN A 19 -76.28 -23.15 -15.92
C GLN A 19 -75.62 -22.04 -15.10
N ALA A 20 -76.35 -21.41 -14.18
CA ALA A 20 -75.78 -20.41 -13.25
C ALA A 20 -74.74 -21.01 -12.29
N ILE A 21 -74.93 -22.27 -11.85
CA ILE A 21 -73.95 -22.98 -11.00
C ILE A 21 -72.72 -23.35 -11.84
N VAL A 22 -72.90 -23.86 -13.07
CA VAL A 22 -71.79 -24.19 -13.97
C VAL A 22 -70.94 -22.95 -14.28
N LEU A 23 -71.57 -21.82 -14.62
CA LEU A 23 -70.88 -20.55 -14.85
C LEU A 23 -70.19 -20.03 -13.58
N GLY A 24 -70.86 -20.11 -12.42
CA GLY A 24 -70.27 -19.72 -11.13
C GLY A 24 -69.02 -20.55 -10.79
N SER A 25 -69.11 -21.88 -10.90
CA SER A 25 -67.97 -22.78 -10.66
C SER A 25 -66.82 -22.56 -11.64
N LEU A 26 -67.11 -22.29 -12.92
CA LEU A 26 -66.07 -21.92 -13.90
C LEU A 26 -65.40 -20.58 -13.56
N SER A 27 -66.17 -19.56 -13.17
CA SER A 27 -65.62 -18.27 -12.73
C SER A 27 -64.76 -18.39 -11.47
N PHE A 28 -65.18 -19.19 -10.49
CA PHE A 28 -64.38 -19.49 -9.29
C PHE A 28 -63.10 -20.28 -9.63
N LEU A 29 -63.17 -21.24 -10.56
CA LEU A 29 -62.00 -21.99 -11.01
C LEU A 29 -60.98 -21.08 -11.71
N VAL A 30 -61.44 -20.20 -12.61
CA VAL A 30 -60.58 -19.21 -13.29
C VAL A 30 -59.97 -18.23 -12.29
N LEU A 31 -60.74 -17.74 -11.32
CA LEU A 31 -60.25 -16.83 -10.28
C LEU A 31 -59.19 -17.53 -9.39
N ALA A 32 -59.43 -18.77 -8.97
CA ALA A 32 -58.46 -19.55 -8.21
C ALA A 32 -57.15 -19.78 -9.00
N LEU A 33 -57.24 -20.15 -10.28
CA LEU A 33 -56.07 -20.30 -11.16
C LEU A 33 -55.30 -18.97 -11.31
N MET A 34 -55.99 -17.84 -11.51
CA MET A 34 -55.36 -16.51 -11.60
C MET A 34 -54.64 -16.12 -10.31
N VAL A 35 -55.23 -16.38 -9.13
CA VAL A 35 -54.58 -16.12 -7.83
C VAL A 35 -53.35 -17.01 -7.65
N THR A 36 -53.44 -18.32 -7.95
CA THR A 36 -52.31 -19.25 -7.85
C THR A 36 -51.17 -18.87 -8.80
N LEU A 37 -51.46 -18.50 -10.05
CA LEU A 37 -50.47 -18.00 -11.01
C LEU A 37 -49.82 -16.69 -10.52
N SER A 38 -50.62 -15.76 -10.01
CA SER A 38 -50.12 -14.48 -9.46
C SER A 38 -49.20 -14.69 -8.25
N PHE A 39 -49.51 -15.67 -7.38
CA PHE A 39 -48.67 -16.00 -6.24
C PHE A 39 -47.36 -16.69 -6.66
N ASN A 40 -47.40 -17.63 -7.61
CA ASN A 40 -46.19 -18.24 -8.19
C ASN A 40 -45.25 -17.18 -8.76
N LEU A 41 -45.78 -16.27 -9.59
CA LEU A 41 -45.02 -15.17 -10.17
C LEU A 41 -44.46 -14.23 -9.09
N SER A 42 -45.26 -13.88 -8.08
CA SER A 42 -44.81 -13.03 -6.96
C SER A 42 -43.69 -13.70 -6.14
N HIS A 43 -43.77 -15.01 -5.92
CA HIS A 43 -42.70 -15.78 -5.27
C HIS A 43 -41.43 -15.79 -6.13
N ALA A 44 -41.54 -16.15 -7.41
CA ALA A 44 -40.39 -16.19 -8.33
C ALA A 44 -39.72 -14.81 -8.49
N LEU A 45 -40.48 -13.73 -8.59
CA LEU A 45 -39.95 -12.36 -8.62
C LEU A 45 -39.25 -11.98 -7.31
N ARG A 46 -39.78 -12.38 -6.16
CA ARG A 46 -39.12 -12.16 -4.86
C ARG A 46 -37.81 -12.95 -4.75
N GLN A 47 -37.78 -14.20 -5.20
CA GLN A 47 -36.57 -15.02 -5.22
C GLN A 47 -35.52 -14.45 -6.20
N LYS A 48 -35.93 -13.94 -7.37
CA LYS A 48 -35.03 -13.24 -8.31
C LYS A 48 -34.43 -11.97 -7.69
N MET A 49 -35.25 -11.15 -7.04
CA MET A 49 -34.79 -9.91 -6.38
C MET A 49 -33.81 -10.23 -5.24
N SER A 50 -34.13 -11.22 -4.42
CA SER A 50 -33.27 -11.76 -3.35
C SER A 50 -31.92 -12.23 -3.89
N LEU A 51 -31.90 -12.96 -5.02
CA LEU A 51 -30.67 -13.42 -5.65
C LEU A 51 -29.80 -12.28 -6.20
N GLN A 52 -30.39 -11.28 -6.84
CA GLN A 52 -29.63 -10.11 -7.32
C GLN A 52 -29.06 -9.31 -6.14
N GLN A 53 -29.88 -9.04 -5.11
CA GLN A 53 -29.43 -8.37 -3.89
C GLN A 53 -28.29 -9.14 -3.20
N HIS A 54 -28.31 -10.47 -3.21
CA HIS A 54 -27.20 -11.29 -2.73
C HIS A 54 -25.93 -11.10 -3.59
N SER A 55 -26.05 -11.18 -4.92
CA SER A 55 -24.93 -11.01 -5.85
C SER A 55 -24.27 -9.63 -5.74
N ASP A 56 -25.08 -8.56 -5.68
CA ASP A 56 -24.63 -7.19 -5.46
C ASP A 56 -23.93 -7.03 -4.11
N THR A 57 -24.53 -7.53 -3.03
CA THR A 57 -23.97 -7.45 -1.69
C THR A 57 -22.65 -8.23 -1.59
N LEU A 58 -22.56 -9.40 -2.24
CA LEU A 58 -21.35 -10.22 -2.27
C LEU A 58 -20.22 -9.55 -3.06
N SER A 59 -20.49 -9.09 -4.29
CA SER A 59 -19.53 -8.34 -5.11
C SER A 59 -19.01 -7.10 -4.38
N PHE A 60 -19.91 -6.29 -3.81
CA PHE A 60 -19.55 -5.09 -3.08
C PHE A 60 -18.76 -5.39 -1.80
N SER A 61 -19.13 -6.44 -1.05
CA SER A 61 -18.42 -6.82 0.18
C SER A 61 -17.00 -7.33 -0.09
N MET A 62 -16.80 -8.11 -1.16
CA MET A 62 -15.47 -8.50 -1.63
C MET A 62 -14.64 -7.27 -2.05
N ALA A 63 -15.22 -6.33 -2.80
CA ALA A 63 -14.56 -5.07 -3.15
C ALA A 63 -14.24 -4.18 -1.93
N VAL A 64 -15.04 -4.21 -0.87
CA VAL A 64 -14.74 -3.52 0.40
C VAL A 64 -13.55 -4.17 1.12
N LEU A 65 -13.36 -5.49 1.03
CA LEU A 65 -12.17 -6.16 1.56
C LEU A 65 -10.91 -5.77 0.76
N GLU A 66 -10.96 -5.78 -0.57
CA GLU A 66 -9.84 -5.32 -1.41
C GLU A 66 -9.50 -3.85 -1.14
N ALA A 67 -10.49 -2.95 -1.12
CA ALA A 67 -10.27 -1.54 -0.80
C ALA A 67 -9.60 -1.36 0.58
N ARG A 68 -9.92 -2.20 1.57
CA ARG A 68 -9.26 -2.19 2.89
C ARG A 68 -7.83 -2.70 2.80
N ALA A 69 -7.54 -3.75 2.01
CA ALA A 69 -6.19 -4.25 1.78
C ALA A 69 -5.30 -3.19 1.09
N LEU A 70 -5.77 -2.57 0.01
CA LEU A 70 -5.02 -1.50 -0.69
C LEU A 70 -4.80 -0.27 0.20
N ASN A 71 -5.78 0.09 1.04
CA ASN A 71 -5.59 1.13 2.07
C ASN A 71 -4.60 0.72 3.17
N TYR A 72 -4.58 -0.55 3.57
CA TYR A 72 -3.59 -1.07 4.52
C TYR A 72 -2.17 -0.99 3.93
N TYR A 73 -1.99 -1.38 2.66
CA TYR A 73 -0.72 -1.20 1.92
C TYR A 73 -0.31 0.27 1.89
N ALA A 74 -1.24 1.19 1.64
CA ALA A 74 -0.97 2.62 1.60
C ALA A 74 -0.50 3.22 2.94
N VAL A 75 -0.96 2.70 4.08
CA VAL A 75 -0.50 3.13 5.41
C VAL A 75 0.81 2.43 5.79
N SER A 76 0.93 1.14 5.54
CA SER A 76 2.16 0.36 5.83
C SER A 76 3.36 0.82 5.00
N ASN A 77 3.17 1.17 3.72
CA ASN A 77 4.23 1.77 2.90
C ASN A 77 4.73 3.11 3.44
N ARG A 78 3.85 3.93 4.05
CA ARG A 78 4.28 5.16 4.75
C ARG A 78 5.10 4.83 6.00
N ALA A 79 4.76 3.77 6.73
CA ALA A 79 5.54 3.32 7.87
C ALA A 79 6.94 2.86 7.42
N ILE A 80 7.04 2.05 6.34
CA ILE A 80 8.33 1.64 5.74
C ILE A 80 9.17 2.86 5.33
N ALA A 81 8.59 3.81 4.59
CA ALA A 81 9.27 5.05 4.23
C ALA A 81 9.74 5.85 5.46
N THR A 82 8.96 5.83 6.55
CA THR A 82 9.30 6.51 7.81
C THR A 82 10.42 5.80 8.57
N SER A 83 10.50 4.46 8.52
CA SER A 83 11.64 3.71 9.06
C SER A 83 12.94 4.10 8.36
N TYR A 84 12.95 4.21 7.02
CA TYR A 84 14.12 4.70 6.30
C TYR A 84 14.43 6.18 6.63
N VAL A 85 13.43 7.04 6.86
CA VAL A 85 13.66 8.41 7.35
C VAL A 85 14.28 8.41 8.76
N ALA A 86 13.88 7.47 9.63
CA ALA A 86 14.47 7.31 10.96
C ALA A 86 15.93 6.81 10.87
N MET A 87 16.22 5.80 10.06
CA MET A 87 17.59 5.32 9.78
C MET A 87 18.49 6.45 9.23
N ASN A 88 17.99 7.23 8.26
CA ASN A 88 18.66 8.44 7.75
C ASN A 88 18.90 9.49 8.86
N SER A 89 18.00 9.60 9.83
CA SER A 89 18.13 10.52 10.96
C SER A 89 19.19 10.03 11.97
N LEU A 90 19.25 8.73 12.24
CA LEU A 90 20.31 8.12 13.06
C LEU A 90 21.69 8.37 12.44
N HIS A 91 21.84 8.10 11.14
CA HIS A 91 23.06 8.38 10.39
C HIS A 91 23.43 9.88 10.42
N ALA A 92 22.45 10.78 10.30
CA ALA A 92 22.67 12.22 10.42
C ALA A 92 23.22 12.63 11.79
N TYR A 93 22.78 11.99 12.87
CA TYR A 93 23.31 12.25 14.21
C TYR A 93 24.71 11.64 14.39
N MET A 94 24.97 10.40 13.93
CA MET A 94 26.31 9.82 14.05
C MET A 94 27.34 10.61 13.25
N SER A 95 27.09 10.92 11.97
CA SER A 95 28.06 11.66 11.15
C SER A 95 28.33 13.08 11.71
N ALA A 96 27.31 13.71 12.30
CA ALA A 96 27.46 14.97 13.02
C ALA A 96 28.23 14.84 14.35
N ALA A 97 28.15 13.70 15.05
CA ALA A 97 28.86 13.45 16.30
C ALA A 97 30.35 13.16 16.05
N SER A 98 30.67 12.20 15.16
CA SER A 98 32.06 11.89 14.75
C SER A 98 32.78 13.08 14.09
N LEU A 99 32.05 14.15 13.72
CA LEU A 99 32.63 15.38 13.22
C LEU A 99 33.55 16.07 14.24
N THR A 100 33.32 15.88 15.54
CA THR A 100 34.12 16.50 16.62
C THR A 100 35.57 16.01 16.60
N GLY A 101 35.80 14.70 16.66
CA GLY A 101 37.14 14.10 16.54
C GLY A 101 37.82 14.45 15.21
N GLN A 102 37.07 14.52 14.11
CA GLN A 102 37.62 14.94 12.80
C GLN A 102 38.04 16.42 12.75
N ILE A 103 37.36 17.32 13.50
CA ILE A 103 37.79 18.72 13.65
C ILE A 103 39.03 18.82 14.56
N MET A 104 39.12 18.02 15.62
CA MET A 104 40.31 17.98 16.48
C MET A 104 41.52 17.43 15.73
N ARG A 105 41.40 16.30 15.01
CA ARG A 105 42.48 15.77 14.16
C ARG A 105 42.85 16.71 13.00
N ALA A 106 41.93 17.51 12.48
CA ALA A 106 42.25 18.57 11.52
C ALA A 106 42.97 19.77 12.16
N SER A 107 42.71 20.04 13.45
CA SER A 107 43.43 21.03 14.26
C SER A 107 44.84 20.56 14.59
N SER A 108 45.01 19.31 15.03
CA SER A 108 46.33 18.65 15.17
C SER A 108 47.14 18.76 13.87
N LYS A 109 46.55 18.42 12.71
CA LYS A 109 47.22 18.59 11.39
C LYS A 109 47.57 20.04 11.04
N ASN A 110 46.81 21.03 11.51
CA ASN A 110 47.21 22.45 11.40
C ASN A 110 48.43 22.73 12.29
N PHE A 111 48.40 22.30 13.55
CA PHE A 111 49.45 22.58 14.54
C PHE A 111 50.76 21.83 14.28
N THR A 112 50.75 20.59 13.79
CA THR A 112 51.93 19.90 13.23
C THR A 112 52.61 20.76 12.15
N ILE A 113 51.83 21.40 11.28
CA ILE A 113 52.36 22.20 10.17
C ILE A 113 52.86 23.58 10.66
N ILE A 114 52.18 24.18 11.64
CA ILE A 114 52.62 25.40 12.33
C ILE A 114 53.94 25.15 13.08
N ALA A 115 54.07 24.04 13.81
CA ALA A 115 55.32 23.63 14.45
C ALA A 115 56.48 23.51 13.45
N VAL A 116 56.23 22.99 12.25
CA VAL A 116 57.23 22.94 11.15
C VAL A 116 57.55 24.33 10.60
N GLN A 117 56.58 25.25 10.52
CA GLN A 117 56.81 26.65 10.11
C GLN A 117 57.70 27.38 11.14
N GLU A 118 57.36 27.32 12.43
CA GLU A 118 58.15 27.89 13.52
C GLU A 118 59.55 27.25 13.60
N MET A 119 59.68 25.92 13.41
CA MET A 119 60.98 25.23 13.36
C MET A 119 61.86 25.73 12.21
N VAL A 120 61.28 26.05 11.04
CA VAL A 120 62.04 26.65 9.92
C VAL A 120 62.49 28.08 10.25
N LEU A 121 61.66 28.86 10.96
CA LEU A 121 62.03 30.20 11.42
C LEU A 121 63.12 30.16 12.53
N CYS A 122 63.02 29.20 13.45
CA CYS A 122 64.05 28.90 14.45
C CYS A 122 65.41 28.55 13.82
N ILE A 123 65.43 27.73 12.76
CA ILE A 123 66.65 27.44 12.00
C ILE A 123 67.17 28.71 11.29
N ALA A 124 66.27 29.53 10.72
CA ALA A 124 66.63 30.76 10.03
C ALA A 124 67.17 31.87 10.97
N CYS A 125 66.88 31.81 12.27
CA CYS A 125 67.41 32.71 13.30
C CYS A 125 68.64 32.15 14.05
N GLU A 126 69.29 31.12 13.50
CA GLU A 126 70.43 30.42 14.13
C GLU A 126 70.14 29.90 15.55
N PHE A 127 68.89 29.49 15.81
CA PHE A 127 68.38 29.02 17.11
C PHE A 127 68.42 30.05 18.25
N MET A 128 68.55 31.35 17.95
CA MET A 128 68.65 32.44 18.94
C MET A 128 67.33 33.24 19.13
N CYS A 129 66.17 32.62 18.90
CA CYS A 129 64.88 33.32 18.94
C CYS A 129 63.70 32.44 19.39
N ASP A 130 62.63 33.10 19.80
CA ASP A 130 61.43 32.54 20.43
C ASP A 130 60.69 31.51 19.54
N HIS A 131 60.86 31.55 18.22
CA HIS A 131 60.35 30.53 17.27
C HIS A 131 60.75 29.09 17.66
N CYS A 132 61.88 28.92 18.35
CA CYS A 132 62.32 27.60 18.82
C CYS A 132 61.46 27.06 19.98
N GLU A 133 60.92 27.95 20.82
CA GLU A 133 59.97 27.62 21.88
C GLU A 133 58.57 27.42 21.29
N HIS A 134 58.14 28.33 20.39
CA HIS A 134 56.88 28.20 19.64
C HIS A 134 56.78 26.88 18.85
N ALA A 135 57.88 26.39 18.28
CA ALA A 135 57.90 25.10 17.57
C ALA A 135 57.62 23.90 18.49
N VAL A 136 58.06 23.96 19.75
CA VAL A 136 57.81 22.91 20.76
C VAL A 136 56.40 23.05 21.33
N GLU A 137 55.97 24.27 21.65
CA GLU A 137 54.62 24.59 22.13
C GLU A 137 53.55 24.18 21.09
N ALA A 138 53.74 24.53 19.81
CA ALA A 138 52.87 24.09 18.72
C ALA A 138 52.82 22.56 18.55
N PHE A 139 53.91 21.85 18.84
CA PHE A 139 53.92 20.38 18.80
C PHE A 139 53.17 19.77 20.00
N GLN A 140 53.22 20.39 21.18
CA GLN A 140 52.42 20.01 22.34
C GLN A 140 50.92 20.22 22.08
N ILE A 141 50.53 21.41 21.61
CA ILE A 141 49.16 21.73 21.16
C ILE A 141 48.68 20.74 20.08
N SER A 142 49.58 20.29 19.19
CA SER A 142 49.28 19.27 18.20
C SER A 142 49.02 17.88 18.78
N SER A 143 49.63 17.54 19.92
CA SER A 143 49.39 16.32 20.68
C SER A 143 48.07 16.40 21.43
N ASP A 144 47.82 17.52 22.13
CA ASP A 144 46.59 17.76 22.88
C ASP A 144 45.34 17.70 21.97
N PHE A 145 45.44 18.22 20.74
CA PHE A 145 44.43 18.07 19.70
C PHE A 145 44.30 16.64 19.12
N SER A 146 45.31 15.79 19.27
CA SER A 146 45.19 14.37 18.92
C SER A 146 44.45 13.62 20.03
N ASP A 147 44.91 13.78 21.27
CA ASP A 147 44.39 13.08 22.44
C ASP A 147 42.92 13.46 22.72
N SER A 148 42.57 14.76 22.63
CA SER A 148 41.17 15.21 22.64
C SER A 148 40.37 14.65 21.47
N GLY A 149 40.97 14.55 20.27
CA GLY A 149 40.31 13.97 19.10
C GLY A 149 39.96 12.50 19.25
N ASP A 150 40.79 11.74 19.97
CA ASP A 150 40.57 10.32 20.25
C ASP A 150 39.57 10.15 21.42
N ASP A 151 39.60 10.99 22.46
CA ASP A 151 38.56 11.05 23.52
C ASP A 151 37.16 11.45 22.96
N TYR A 152 37.09 12.32 21.94
CA TYR A 152 35.84 12.56 21.22
C TYR A 152 35.35 11.35 20.44
N ASP A 153 36.24 10.57 19.83
CA ASP A 153 35.87 9.36 19.10
C ASP A 153 35.47 8.22 20.05
N ASP A 154 36.08 8.08 21.24
CA ASP A 154 35.65 7.17 22.31
C ASP A 154 34.26 7.54 22.88
N LYS A 155 33.98 8.85 23.08
CA LYS A 155 32.64 9.34 23.44
C LYS A 155 31.59 9.00 22.37
N VAL A 156 31.99 8.89 21.10
CA VAL A 156 31.10 8.57 19.98
C VAL A 156 30.90 7.05 19.84
N SER A 157 31.96 6.25 19.96
CA SER A 157 31.90 4.78 19.92
C SER A 157 31.04 4.20 21.06
N ALA A 158 31.00 4.87 22.22
CA ALA A 158 30.09 4.55 23.32
C ALA A 158 28.59 4.55 22.94
N PHE A 159 28.18 5.22 21.86
CA PHE A 159 26.81 5.19 21.33
C PHE A 159 26.58 4.10 20.27
N GLU A 160 27.62 3.45 19.76
CA GLU A 160 27.55 2.49 18.64
C GLU A 160 26.58 1.33 18.92
N SER A 161 26.59 0.77 20.13
CA SER A 161 25.64 -0.28 20.53
C SER A 161 24.17 0.16 20.44
N ASN A 162 23.87 1.42 20.80
CA ASN A 162 22.52 1.99 20.69
C ASN A 162 22.15 2.27 19.23
N PHE A 163 23.11 2.75 18.42
CA PHE A 163 22.92 2.98 16.98
C PHE A 163 22.63 1.67 16.23
N ASN A 164 23.43 0.63 16.46
CA ASN A 164 23.26 -0.69 15.85
C ASN A 164 21.91 -1.30 16.25
N THR A 165 21.57 -1.30 17.54
CA THR A 165 20.26 -1.78 18.05
C THR A 165 19.09 -1.03 17.40
N ALA A 166 19.21 0.28 17.18
CA ALA A 166 18.18 1.08 16.54
C ALA A 166 18.08 0.83 15.03
N MET A 167 19.21 0.60 14.34
CA MET A 167 19.23 0.20 12.93
C MET A 167 18.59 -1.18 12.72
N GLU A 168 19.01 -2.19 13.48
CA GLU A 168 18.44 -3.55 13.46
C GLU A 168 16.94 -3.52 13.78
N GLY A 169 16.52 -2.77 14.81
CA GLY A 169 15.11 -2.64 15.19
C GLY A 169 14.25 -1.97 14.12
N LEU A 170 14.79 -1.02 13.36
CA LEU A 170 14.09 -0.36 12.25
C LEU A 170 14.02 -1.26 11.00
N ASP A 171 15.04 -2.06 10.73
CA ASP A 171 15.09 -3.01 9.60
C ASP A 171 14.11 -4.16 9.84
N LEU A 172 14.18 -4.77 11.04
CA LEU A 172 13.18 -5.75 11.51
C LEU A 172 11.76 -5.20 11.52
N MET A 173 11.57 -3.90 11.78
CA MET A 173 10.25 -3.26 11.68
C MET A 173 9.74 -3.23 10.23
N VAL A 174 10.58 -2.93 9.24
CA VAL A 174 10.19 -2.98 7.82
C VAL A 174 9.83 -4.40 7.40
N ASP A 175 10.67 -5.38 7.76
CA ASP A 175 10.48 -6.80 7.42
C ASP A 175 9.15 -7.35 8.00
N ASN A 176 8.84 -7.01 9.26
CA ASN A 176 7.56 -7.37 9.89
C ASN A 176 6.36 -6.66 9.24
N ILE A 177 6.51 -5.40 8.81
CA ILE A 177 5.45 -4.69 8.09
C ILE A 177 5.21 -5.33 6.72
N HIS A 178 6.26 -5.67 5.97
CA HIS A 178 6.12 -6.34 4.67
C HIS A 178 5.46 -7.72 4.81
N LYS A 179 5.87 -8.51 5.80
CA LYS A 179 5.24 -9.80 6.13
C LYS A 179 3.76 -9.66 6.45
N ALA A 180 3.36 -8.58 7.15
CA ALA A 180 1.96 -8.27 7.40
C ALA A 180 1.21 -7.85 6.12
N GLN A 181 1.83 -7.09 5.20
CA GLN A 181 1.27 -6.81 3.87
C GLN A 181 1.00 -8.11 3.09
N SER A 182 1.96 -9.05 3.07
CA SER A 182 1.80 -10.34 2.39
C SER A 182 0.64 -11.16 2.97
N SER A 183 0.55 -11.25 4.31
CA SER A 183 -0.55 -12.00 4.95
C SER A 183 -1.92 -11.36 4.72
N VAL A 184 -2.02 -10.02 4.65
CA VAL A 184 -3.24 -9.32 4.23
C VAL A 184 -3.58 -9.61 2.76
N HIS A 185 -2.57 -9.71 1.89
CA HIS A 185 -2.76 -10.07 0.49
C HIS A 185 -3.31 -11.49 0.34
N GLU A 186 -2.69 -12.49 0.96
CA GLU A 186 -3.12 -13.89 0.93
C GLU A 186 -4.55 -14.08 1.44
N GLN A 187 -4.90 -13.45 2.57
CA GLN A 187 -6.23 -13.52 3.16
C GLN A 187 -7.30 -12.86 2.27
N THR A 188 -6.98 -11.70 1.68
CA THR A 188 -7.89 -10.99 0.77
C THR A 188 -8.07 -11.78 -0.54
N LEU A 189 -6.97 -12.23 -1.13
CA LEU A 189 -6.95 -13.07 -2.33
C LEU A 189 -7.80 -14.34 -2.15
N LYS A 190 -7.73 -14.97 -0.98
CA LYS A 190 -8.60 -16.11 -0.63
C LYS A 190 -10.07 -15.71 -0.54
N ALA A 191 -10.39 -14.62 0.15
CA ALA A 191 -11.76 -14.15 0.35
C ALA A 191 -12.47 -13.85 -0.98
N VAL A 192 -11.78 -13.17 -1.92
CA VAL A 192 -12.37 -12.83 -3.22
C VAL A 192 -12.40 -14.01 -4.20
N LYS A 193 -11.61 -15.04 -3.94
CA LYS A 193 -11.59 -16.30 -4.70
C LYS A 193 -12.64 -17.31 -4.27
N ASP A 194 -12.96 -17.39 -2.98
CA ASP A 194 -13.96 -18.34 -2.45
C ASP A 194 -15.33 -17.72 -2.15
N GLY A 195 -15.42 -16.38 -2.07
CA GLY A 195 -16.65 -15.64 -1.83
C GLY A 195 -17.30 -15.88 -0.47
N LYS A 196 -16.60 -16.54 0.48
CA LYS A 196 -17.20 -17.00 1.74
C LYS A 196 -16.30 -16.87 2.98
N SER A 197 -14.98 -16.87 2.80
CA SER A 197 -14.01 -16.63 3.89
C SER A 197 -14.17 -15.22 4.50
N HIS A 198 -13.59 -15.02 5.69
CA HIS A 198 -13.59 -13.74 6.41
C HIS A 198 -14.99 -13.13 6.66
N GLY A 199 -16.02 -13.98 6.75
CA GLY A 199 -17.40 -13.61 7.07
C GLY A 199 -18.34 -13.46 5.87
N LEU A 200 -17.83 -13.46 4.63
CA LEU A 200 -18.65 -13.29 3.42
C LEU A 200 -19.78 -14.33 3.29
N GLY A 201 -19.55 -15.57 3.76
CA GLY A 201 -20.56 -16.63 3.71
C GLY A 201 -21.84 -16.31 4.51
N GLN A 202 -21.75 -15.46 5.53
CA GLN A 202 -22.91 -15.04 6.34
C GLN A 202 -23.89 -14.17 5.54
N LEU A 203 -23.44 -13.51 4.46
CA LEU A 203 -24.30 -12.66 3.61
C LEU A 203 -25.47 -13.46 3.03
N LYS A 204 -25.24 -14.74 2.73
CA LYS A 204 -26.21 -15.69 2.20
C LYS A 204 -27.41 -15.87 3.13
N ASP A 205 -27.17 -16.03 4.43
CA ASP A 205 -28.22 -16.22 5.45
C ASP A 205 -29.17 -15.01 5.55
N TYR A 206 -28.66 -13.79 5.31
CA TYR A 206 -29.45 -12.56 5.36
C TYR A 206 -30.17 -12.21 4.05
N THR A 207 -29.69 -12.69 2.89
CA THR A 207 -30.14 -12.20 1.58
C THR A 207 -30.75 -13.27 0.68
N ALA A 208 -30.14 -14.45 0.56
CA ALA A 208 -30.60 -15.53 -0.32
C ALA A 208 -30.11 -16.92 0.16
N PRO A 209 -30.70 -17.51 1.22
CA PRO A 209 -30.15 -18.73 1.86
C PRO A 209 -29.98 -19.95 0.95
N ASN A 210 -30.75 -20.03 -0.14
CA ASN A 210 -30.69 -21.15 -1.11
C ASN A 210 -29.73 -20.89 -2.27
N ALA A 211 -29.02 -19.76 -2.31
CA ALA A 211 -28.08 -19.45 -3.39
C ALA A 211 -26.86 -20.38 -3.39
N SER A 212 -26.21 -20.52 -4.55
CA SER A 212 -24.89 -21.14 -4.65
C SER A 212 -23.84 -20.33 -3.88
N GLU A 213 -22.70 -20.96 -3.59
CA GLU A 213 -21.48 -20.19 -3.33
C GLU A 213 -21.03 -19.46 -4.62
N LEU A 214 -20.01 -18.60 -4.51
CA LEU A 214 -19.37 -17.98 -5.67
C LEU A 214 -18.83 -19.04 -6.65
N ASN A 215 -19.09 -18.88 -7.95
CA ASN A 215 -18.50 -19.74 -8.98
C ASN A 215 -16.96 -19.67 -8.94
N SER A 216 -16.29 -20.83 -8.91
CA SER A 216 -14.84 -20.94 -8.70
C SER A 216 -13.97 -20.37 -9.83
N SER A 217 -14.48 -20.34 -11.06
CA SER A 217 -13.83 -19.67 -12.19
C SER A 217 -13.91 -18.15 -12.03
N VAL A 218 -15.09 -17.63 -11.67
CA VAL A 218 -15.32 -16.19 -11.45
C VAL A 218 -14.52 -15.69 -10.25
N GLY A 219 -14.44 -16.46 -9.16
CA GLY A 219 -13.52 -16.17 -8.05
C GLY A 219 -12.05 -16.23 -8.46
N SER A 220 -11.69 -17.04 -9.46
CA SER A 220 -10.32 -17.05 -10.02
C SER A 220 -10.05 -15.81 -10.90
N ILE A 221 -11.06 -15.21 -11.54
CA ILE A 221 -10.95 -13.89 -12.19
C ILE A 221 -10.71 -12.80 -11.12
N ASN A 222 -11.49 -12.79 -10.03
CA ASN A 222 -11.30 -11.82 -8.93
C ASN A 222 -9.86 -11.89 -8.37
N ALA A 223 -9.37 -13.11 -8.12
CA ALA A 223 -8.01 -13.33 -7.65
C ALA A 223 -6.94 -12.80 -8.62
N ASN A 224 -7.19 -12.92 -9.93
CA ASN A 224 -6.30 -12.37 -10.96
C ASN A 224 -6.33 -10.84 -10.99
N GLU A 225 -7.51 -10.21 -10.97
CA GLU A 225 -7.63 -8.74 -10.95
C GLU A 225 -6.98 -8.14 -9.70
N PHE A 226 -7.17 -8.74 -8.51
CA PHE A 226 -6.52 -8.28 -7.27
C PHE A 226 -5.00 -8.42 -7.31
N ASN A 227 -4.46 -9.52 -7.87
CA ASN A 227 -3.02 -9.63 -8.14
C ASN A 227 -2.53 -8.59 -9.16
N CYS A 228 -3.31 -8.31 -10.22
CA CYS A 228 -2.96 -7.34 -11.23
C CYS A 228 -2.85 -5.90 -10.70
N ALA A 229 -3.49 -5.56 -9.58
CA ALA A 229 -3.36 -4.24 -8.96
C ALA A 229 -1.99 -4.01 -8.27
N VAL A 230 -1.21 -5.08 -8.01
CA VAL A 230 0.07 -5.02 -7.30
C VAL A 230 1.23 -5.33 -8.27
N ASP A 231 2.20 -4.43 -8.34
CA ASP A 231 3.42 -4.57 -9.16
C ASP A 231 4.42 -5.49 -8.44
N GLY A 232 4.77 -6.60 -9.07
CA GLY A 232 5.58 -7.70 -8.52
C GLY A 232 4.81 -8.98 -8.24
N MET A 233 3.48 -8.98 -8.40
CA MET A 233 2.63 -10.18 -8.33
C MET A 233 2.43 -10.80 -9.73
N GLU A 234 2.25 -12.11 -9.81
CA GLU A 234 1.91 -12.78 -11.07
C GLU A 234 0.41 -12.68 -11.37
N CYS A 235 0.08 -12.22 -12.58
CA CYS A 235 -1.28 -12.07 -13.08
C CYS A 235 -1.32 -12.08 -14.63
N GLN A 236 -2.51 -12.20 -15.21
CA GLN A 236 -2.76 -12.19 -16.65
C GLN A 236 -3.63 -10.99 -17.06
N GLY A 237 -3.40 -10.44 -18.25
CA GLY A 237 -4.25 -9.37 -18.83
C GLY A 237 -4.01 -7.97 -18.25
N SER A 238 -2.82 -7.69 -17.73
CA SER A 238 -2.39 -6.34 -17.32
C SER A 238 -0.92 -6.11 -17.69
N GLU A 239 -0.40 -4.92 -17.39
CA GLU A 239 0.99 -4.53 -17.63
C GLU A 239 2.01 -5.50 -17.01
N ALA A 240 3.20 -5.54 -17.60
CA ALA A 240 4.31 -6.34 -17.07
C ALA A 240 4.76 -5.84 -15.68
N ASN A 241 5.22 -6.77 -14.84
CA ASN A 241 5.88 -6.41 -13.58
C ASN A 241 7.11 -5.54 -13.85
N THR A 242 7.30 -4.46 -13.10
CA THR A 242 8.53 -3.66 -13.24
C THR A 242 9.73 -4.40 -12.62
N SER A 243 10.95 -3.95 -12.88
CA SER A 243 12.13 -4.56 -12.26
C SER A 243 12.20 -4.28 -10.75
N PRO A 244 12.87 -5.11 -9.94
CA PRO A 244 13.04 -4.86 -8.50
C PRO A 244 13.60 -3.46 -8.22
N GLU A 245 14.61 -3.03 -8.98
CA GLU A 245 15.26 -1.74 -8.85
C GLU A 245 14.30 -0.58 -9.16
N ALA A 246 13.41 -0.76 -10.15
CA ALA A 246 12.35 0.18 -10.48
C ALA A 246 11.23 0.25 -9.43
N ARG A 247 11.07 -0.77 -8.58
CA ARG A 247 10.24 -0.70 -7.36
C ARG A 247 11.02 -0.04 -6.22
N ALA A 248 12.21 -0.54 -5.90
CA ALA A 248 13.12 -0.01 -4.88
C ALA A 248 13.21 1.52 -4.92
N ARG A 249 13.52 2.03 -6.12
CA ARG A 249 13.61 3.45 -6.43
C ARG A 249 12.41 4.27 -5.95
N VAL A 250 11.18 3.80 -6.13
CA VAL A 250 9.97 4.57 -5.76
C VAL A 250 9.93 4.82 -4.26
N MET A 251 10.23 3.80 -3.45
CA MET A 251 10.27 3.93 -1.99
C MET A 251 11.49 4.76 -1.55
N THR A 252 12.64 4.57 -2.18
CA THR A 252 13.86 5.34 -1.92
C THR A 252 13.71 6.82 -2.26
N GLU A 253 13.04 7.17 -3.36
CA GLU A 253 12.72 8.56 -3.70
C GLU A 253 11.72 9.17 -2.72
N ILE A 254 10.69 8.41 -2.30
CA ILE A 254 9.70 8.87 -1.31
C ILE A 254 10.35 9.11 0.05
N ALA A 255 11.14 8.18 0.59
CA ALA A 255 11.86 8.36 1.86
C ALA A 255 12.83 9.57 1.82
N ASN A 256 13.55 9.74 0.70
CA ASN A 256 14.43 10.89 0.50
C ASN A 256 13.70 12.23 0.26
N ALA A 257 12.39 12.19 -0.02
CA ALA A 257 11.54 13.37 -0.14
C ALA A 257 10.78 13.70 1.18
N THR A 258 10.49 12.70 2.01
CA THR A 258 9.77 12.86 3.29
C THR A 258 10.67 13.08 4.50
N ARG A 259 12.00 12.85 4.37
CA ARG A 259 12.99 13.17 5.42
C ARG A 259 12.89 14.63 5.88
N SER A 260 13.04 14.84 7.19
CA SER A 260 12.99 16.18 7.79
C SER A 260 14.19 17.04 7.38
N GLY A 261 14.05 18.37 7.48
CA GLY A 261 15.06 19.31 7.01
C GLY A 261 16.45 19.15 7.64
N TRP A 262 16.51 18.65 8.88
CA TRP A 262 17.76 18.46 9.61
C TRP A 262 18.65 17.35 9.02
N PRO A 263 18.21 16.08 8.90
CA PRO A 263 18.93 15.07 8.11
C PRO A 263 19.16 15.48 6.66
N ALA A 264 18.21 16.19 6.04
CA ALA A 264 18.30 16.56 4.63
C ALA A 264 19.39 17.61 4.33
N THR A 265 19.66 18.55 5.23
CA THR A 265 20.68 19.62 5.05
C THR A 265 21.14 20.19 6.40
N ARG A 266 22.32 19.75 6.86
CA ARG A 266 23.03 20.29 8.03
C ARG A 266 23.98 21.40 7.61
N LYS A 267 23.45 22.48 7.02
CA LYS A 267 24.25 23.65 6.61
C LYS A 267 24.25 24.70 7.72
N SER A 268 25.43 25.18 8.13
CA SER A 268 25.50 26.30 9.06
C SER A 268 24.95 27.60 8.42
N PRO A 269 24.12 28.39 9.14
CA PRO A 269 23.62 29.67 8.65
C PRO A 269 24.61 30.81 8.93
N GLY A 270 25.49 31.11 7.98
CA GLY A 270 26.48 32.19 8.10
C GLY A 270 27.04 32.68 6.76
N GLY A 271 27.45 33.95 6.74
CA GLY A 271 28.14 34.59 5.62
C GLY A 271 29.64 34.26 5.55
N MET A 272 30.45 35.18 5.03
CA MET A 272 31.87 34.91 4.71
C MET A 272 32.81 34.83 5.93
N SER A 273 32.30 34.88 7.17
CA SER A 273 33.04 34.57 8.39
C SER A 273 32.13 33.90 9.42
N MET A 274 32.70 33.01 10.23
CA MET A 274 32.03 32.17 11.25
C MET A 274 30.87 31.30 10.75
N ASN A 275 31.19 30.13 10.16
CA ASN A 275 30.23 29.06 9.89
C ASN A 275 30.44 27.88 10.85
N MET A 276 30.36 28.15 12.17
CA MET A 276 30.42 27.12 13.19
C MET A 276 29.14 26.25 13.20
N PRO A 277 29.25 24.92 13.25
CA PRO A 277 28.10 24.02 13.25
C PRO A 277 27.35 24.09 14.59
N LYS A 278 26.30 24.93 14.66
CA LYS A 278 25.48 25.25 15.87
C LYS A 278 24.75 24.06 16.52
N TYR A 279 25.00 22.84 16.04
CA TYR A 279 24.44 21.58 16.50
C TYR A 279 25.43 20.76 17.35
N LEU A 280 26.71 21.13 17.36
CA LEU A 280 27.69 20.57 18.29
C LEU A 280 27.55 21.23 19.67
N ASN A 281 27.99 20.52 20.70
CA ASN A 281 27.99 21.01 22.10
C ASN A 281 28.89 22.26 22.24
N SER A 282 28.47 23.23 23.06
CA SER A 282 29.29 24.41 23.39
C SER A 282 30.63 24.05 24.05
N GLN A 283 30.67 22.97 24.83
CA GLN A 283 31.90 22.50 25.49
C GLN A 283 33.00 22.14 24.49
N PHE A 284 32.64 21.46 23.39
CA PHE A 284 33.56 21.17 22.29
C PHE A 284 34.14 22.45 21.66
N PHE A 285 33.34 23.53 21.56
CA PHE A 285 33.83 24.80 21.03
C PHE A 285 34.73 25.55 22.02
N GLN A 286 34.54 25.38 23.33
CA GLN A 286 35.39 25.94 24.39
C GLN A 286 36.75 25.22 24.42
N GLU A 287 36.75 23.89 24.40
CA GLU A 287 37.96 23.07 24.33
C GLU A 287 38.81 23.39 23.07
N LEU A 288 38.15 23.68 21.94
CA LEU A 288 38.75 24.17 20.70
C LEU A 288 39.27 25.64 20.77
N GLU A 289 39.13 26.33 21.90
CA GLU A 289 39.75 27.64 22.23
C GLU A 289 40.81 27.48 23.31
N ASP A 290 40.52 26.64 24.32
CA ASP A 290 41.37 26.41 25.48
C ASP A 290 42.68 25.68 25.12
N ILE A 291 42.64 24.68 24.22
CA ILE A 291 43.82 23.88 23.81
C ILE A 291 44.98 24.75 23.26
N PRO A 292 44.78 25.65 22.26
CA PRO A 292 45.87 26.48 21.74
C PRO A 292 46.17 27.73 22.61
N GLY A 293 45.33 28.03 23.60
CA GLY A 293 45.42 29.18 24.52
C GLY A 293 45.19 30.57 23.90
N GLU A 294 45.65 30.78 22.67
CA GLU A 294 45.55 32.03 21.91
C GLU A 294 45.44 31.78 20.39
N GLY A 295 45.54 32.84 19.58
CA GLY A 295 45.48 32.78 18.12
C GLY A 295 44.06 32.92 17.53
N THR A 296 43.96 32.70 16.22
CA THR A 296 42.74 32.91 15.43
C THR A 296 42.27 31.60 14.79
N LYS A 297 41.15 31.04 15.28
CA LYS A 297 40.46 29.91 14.65
C LYS A 297 39.30 30.36 13.74
N ILE A 298 39.12 29.72 12.59
CA ILE A 298 37.94 29.92 11.72
C ILE A 298 37.43 28.58 11.18
N ILE A 299 36.23 28.18 11.61
CA ILE A 299 35.47 27.09 10.98
C ILE A 299 34.64 27.65 9.83
N SER A 300 34.75 27.02 8.66
CA SER A 300 34.11 27.48 7.41
C SER A 300 33.58 26.31 6.55
N GLY A 301 32.63 26.63 5.66
CA GLY A 301 32.13 25.70 4.64
C GLY A 301 31.26 24.54 5.14
N THR A 302 30.90 24.51 6.42
CA THR A 302 30.22 23.38 7.07
C THR A 302 28.86 23.05 6.47
N LYS A 303 28.74 21.80 6.03
CA LYS A 303 27.55 21.21 5.42
C LYS A 303 27.50 19.71 5.71
N GLY A 304 26.31 19.19 5.93
CA GLY A 304 26.06 17.76 5.97
C GLY A 304 24.73 17.35 5.35
N THR A 305 24.59 16.06 5.06
CA THR A 305 23.41 15.42 4.46
C THR A 305 23.32 13.97 4.95
N ALA A 306 22.12 13.40 5.00
CA ALA A 306 21.87 11.98 5.18
C ALA A 306 20.76 11.52 4.22
N LYS A 307 20.99 10.40 3.53
CA LYS A 307 20.21 10.00 2.34
C LYS A 307 20.32 8.49 2.10
N THR A 308 19.21 7.86 1.69
CA THR A 308 19.21 6.51 1.13
C THR A 308 19.73 6.59 -0.31
N VAL A 309 20.81 5.89 -0.62
CA VAL A 309 21.58 5.97 -1.86
C VAL A 309 21.90 4.57 -2.41
N ASN A 310 22.28 4.46 -3.68
CA ASN A 310 22.92 3.24 -4.19
C ASN A 310 24.40 3.19 -3.73
N SER A 311 25.08 4.34 -3.69
CA SER A 311 26.44 4.45 -3.17
C SER A 311 26.78 5.84 -2.61
N LYS A 312 27.80 5.89 -1.73
CA LYS A 312 28.39 7.10 -1.10
C LYS A 312 28.45 8.32 -2.02
N GLY A 313 28.96 8.15 -3.25
CA GLY A 313 29.09 9.23 -4.24
C GLY A 313 27.79 9.90 -4.68
N GLN A 314 26.62 9.38 -4.29
CA GLN A 314 25.30 9.98 -4.52
C GLN A 314 24.77 10.81 -3.34
N LEU A 315 25.48 10.87 -2.19
CA LEU A 315 25.08 11.59 -0.97
C LEU A 315 24.75 13.07 -1.23
N THR A 316 25.67 13.75 -1.90
CA THR A 316 25.59 15.18 -2.24
C THR A 316 24.93 15.43 -3.59
N SER A 317 24.54 14.37 -4.32
CA SER A 317 23.86 14.52 -5.61
C SER A 317 22.38 14.86 -5.42
N GLY A 318 21.88 15.78 -6.25
CA GLY A 318 20.44 15.98 -6.43
C GLY A 318 19.73 14.68 -6.87
N GLY A 319 18.40 14.66 -6.76
CA GLY A 319 17.58 13.56 -7.25
C GLY A 319 17.76 13.38 -8.76
N ARG A 320 18.44 12.31 -9.19
CA ARG A 320 18.69 12.01 -10.59
C ARG A 320 17.54 11.21 -11.19
N SER A 321 17.25 11.41 -12.47
CA SER A 321 16.32 10.58 -13.24
C SER A 321 16.77 9.12 -13.46
N GLY A 322 17.86 8.65 -12.83
CA GLY A 322 18.33 7.26 -12.92
C GLY A 322 19.09 6.77 -11.68
N GLY A 323 18.91 5.48 -11.36
CA GLY A 323 19.89 4.66 -10.64
C GLY A 323 20.04 4.84 -9.12
N ASN A 324 19.00 5.30 -8.41
CA ASN A 324 18.96 5.20 -6.95
C ASN A 324 17.86 4.22 -6.51
N ASP A 325 18.18 2.93 -6.54
CA ASP A 325 17.40 1.85 -5.93
C ASP A 325 17.35 1.98 -4.40
N GLY A 326 18.49 2.29 -3.77
CA GLY A 326 18.64 2.47 -2.33
C GLY A 326 19.33 1.29 -1.62
N ALA A 327 20.40 0.75 -2.20
CA ALA A 327 21.21 -0.32 -1.59
C ALA A 327 21.91 0.05 -0.27
N MET A 328 21.99 1.35 0.06
CA MET A 328 22.76 1.89 1.18
C MET A 328 21.99 3.05 1.86
N ILE A 329 22.18 3.22 3.16
CA ILE A 329 21.87 4.48 3.86
C ILE A 329 23.21 5.10 4.26
N ALA A 330 23.36 6.41 4.03
CA ALA A 330 24.61 7.08 4.36
C ALA A 330 24.37 8.50 4.89
N ALA A 331 25.34 9.01 5.62
CA ALA A 331 25.47 10.40 6.00
C ALA A 331 26.91 10.89 5.86
N GLN A 332 27.05 12.19 5.62
CA GLN A 332 28.33 12.88 5.52
C GLN A 332 28.17 14.29 6.11
N ASP A 333 29.18 14.73 6.87
CA ASP A 333 29.39 16.12 7.27
C ASP A 333 30.84 16.52 6.91
N GLU A 334 31.02 17.67 6.27
CA GLU A 334 32.35 18.17 5.89
C GLU A 334 32.49 19.69 6.03
N GLY A 335 33.73 20.15 6.19
CA GLY A 335 34.07 21.56 6.30
C GLY A 335 35.58 21.79 6.31
N ARG A 336 36.00 23.00 6.73
CA ARG A 336 37.41 23.37 6.89
C ARG A 336 37.63 24.14 8.18
N ILE A 337 38.78 23.89 8.81
CA ILE A 337 39.27 24.66 9.95
C ILE A 337 40.60 25.33 9.61
N PHE A 338 40.62 26.66 9.72
CA PHE A 338 41.82 27.49 9.67
C PHE A 338 42.26 27.79 11.11
N HIS A 339 43.56 27.73 11.36
CA HIS A 339 44.22 28.26 12.55
C HIS A 339 45.36 29.18 12.11
N GLN A 340 45.49 30.34 12.76
CA GLN A 340 46.72 31.12 12.83
C GLN A 340 47.12 31.22 14.30
N TRP A 341 48.38 30.98 14.59
CA TRP A 341 48.91 30.92 15.95
C TRP A 341 50.42 31.26 15.89
N LYS A 342 50.85 32.20 16.74
CA LYS A 342 52.12 32.95 16.56
C LYS A 342 52.27 33.41 15.11
N ASP A 343 53.39 33.12 14.44
CA ASP A 343 53.68 33.48 13.05
C ASP A 343 53.17 32.44 12.04
N GLY A 344 52.86 31.23 12.51
CA GLY A 344 52.33 30.15 11.69
C GLY A 344 50.84 30.26 11.34
N LEU A 345 50.48 29.73 10.17
CA LEU A 345 49.08 29.61 9.71
C LEU A 345 48.86 28.36 8.84
N MET A 346 47.70 27.71 8.99
CA MET A 346 47.31 26.56 8.17
C MET A 346 45.78 26.41 8.05
N THR A 347 45.33 25.72 6.99
CA THR A 347 43.94 25.26 6.83
C THR A 347 43.90 23.80 6.44
N ASN A 348 43.16 22.98 7.20
CA ASN A 348 42.84 21.61 6.84
C ASN A 348 41.32 21.42 6.65
N SER A 349 40.96 20.44 5.82
CA SER A 349 39.58 19.96 5.70
C SER A 349 39.30 18.82 6.67
N PHE A 350 38.10 18.80 7.22
CA PHE A 350 37.57 17.68 8.01
C PHE A 350 36.36 17.08 7.30
N LYS A 351 36.20 15.76 7.39
CA LYS A 351 35.07 14.99 6.84
C LYS A 351 34.75 13.83 7.76
N SER A 352 33.48 13.65 8.07
CA SER A 352 32.90 12.41 8.62
C SER A 352 32.00 11.80 7.54
N GLU A 353 32.03 10.47 7.38
CA GLU A 353 31.11 9.73 6.52
C GLU A 353 30.74 8.40 7.19
N VAL A 354 29.46 8.20 7.49
CA VAL A 354 28.88 6.97 8.09
C VAL A 354 27.96 6.32 7.06
N TRP A 355 27.99 5.00 6.89
CA TRP A 355 27.01 4.31 6.04
C TRP A 355 26.65 2.91 6.52
N SER A 356 25.43 2.48 6.23
CA SER A 356 24.92 1.11 6.39
C SER A 356 24.59 0.53 5.01
N ASP A 357 25.08 -0.69 4.75
CA ASP A 357 24.82 -1.48 3.55
C ASP A 357 24.75 -2.98 3.91
N ASP A 358 24.55 -3.84 2.91
CA ASP A 358 24.43 -5.30 3.09
C ASP A 358 25.72 -5.94 3.62
N GLY A 359 26.88 -5.30 3.42
CA GLY A 359 28.18 -5.74 3.95
C GLY A 359 28.41 -5.40 5.42
N GLY A 360 27.46 -4.71 6.07
CA GLY A 360 27.58 -4.24 7.44
C GLY A 360 27.91 -2.76 7.58
N GLY A 361 28.11 -2.02 6.48
CA GLY A 361 28.42 -0.60 6.54
C GLY A 361 29.85 -0.25 6.97
N GLY A 362 30.04 0.97 7.49
CA GLY A 362 31.29 1.44 8.08
C GLY A 362 31.37 2.95 8.30
N HIS A 363 32.59 3.43 8.61
CA HIS A 363 32.96 4.84 8.77
C HIS A 363 34.24 5.18 7.97
N GLU A 364 34.48 6.47 7.72
CA GLU A 364 35.70 6.97 7.07
C GLU A 364 36.54 7.76 8.09
N ASN A 365 37.79 7.34 8.28
CA ASN A 365 38.74 7.79 9.32
C ASN A 365 38.56 7.14 10.71
N ASP A 366 38.33 5.82 10.72
CA ASP A 366 38.83 4.74 11.61
C ASP A 366 38.83 4.85 13.15
N GLY A 367 38.51 5.99 13.78
CA GLY A 367 38.52 6.13 15.24
C GLY A 367 37.15 5.97 15.91
N ALA A 368 36.12 6.64 15.39
CA ALA A 368 34.82 6.81 16.06
C ALA A 368 33.90 5.57 16.08
N HIS A 369 34.25 4.51 15.34
CA HIS A 369 33.33 3.42 14.98
C HIS A 369 34.06 2.09 14.73
N SER A 370 33.47 1.00 15.20
CA SER A 370 34.02 -0.37 15.13
C SER A 370 32.96 -1.47 14.94
N GLY A 371 31.72 -1.10 14.58
CA GLY A 371 30.58 -2.01 14.48
C GLY A 371 30.22 -2.43 13.04
N GLN A 372 29.42 -3.50 12.94
CA GLN A 372 28.59 -3.75 11.76
C GLN A 372 27.17 -3.30 12.02
N HIS A 373 26.68 -2.37 11.21
CA HIS A 373 25.31 -1.87 11.17
C HIS A 373 24.74 -2.16 9.78
N ARG A 374 24.35 -3.41 9.55
CA ARG A 374 23.84 -3.88 8.26
C ARG A 374 22.50 -3.22 7.90
N PHE A 375 22.31 -3.00 6.61
CA PHE A 375 21.04 -2.57 6.01
C PHE A 375 20.86 -3.34 4.70
N GLU A 376 19.80 -4.13 4.56
CA GLU A 376 19.63 -5.03 3.38
C GLU A 376 19.34 -4.31 2.05
N GLY A 377 19.42 -2.97 2.02
CA GLY A 377 18.94 -2.13 0.91
C GLY A 377 17.42 -2.03 0.85
N VAL A 378 16.89 -1.28 -0.12
CA VAL A 378 15.43 -1.19 -0.37
C VAL A 378 15.02 -2.15 -1.49
N ASN A 379 14.02 -3.01 -1.26
CA ASN A 379 13.37 -3.90 -2.26
C ASN A 379 14.37 -4.69 -3.13
N VAL A 380 15.40 -5.26 -2.49
CA VAL A 380 16.57 -5.89 -3.15
C VAL A 380 16.29 -7.30 -3.69
N ARG A 381 15.08 -7.85 -3.45
CA ARG A 381 14.65 -9.16 -3.98
C ARG A 381 13.34 -9.00 -4.75
N ALA A 382 13.01 -9.98 -5.59
CA ALA A 382 11.68 -10.06 -6.18
C ALA A 382 10.61 -10.17 -5.07
N LEU A 383 9.41 -9.60 -5.28
CA LEU A 383 8.36 -9.52 -4.26
C LEU A 383 7.96 -10.91 -3.71
N THR A 384 7.96 -11.93 -4.58
CA THR A 384 7.72 -13.33 -4.24
C THR A 384 8.87 -14.00 -3.45
N GLY A 385 10.09 -13.45 -3.52
CA GLY A 385 11.26 -13.88 -2.76
C GLY A 385 11.47 -13.14 -1.43
N CYS A 386 10.76 -12.03 -1.19
CA CYS A 386 10.81 -11.26 0.05
C CYS A 386 9.98 -11.85 1.21
N ALA A 387 9.20 -12.91 0.98
CA ALA A 387 8.18 -13.40 1.92
C ALA A 387 8.71 -13.91 3.30
N GLY A 388 10.03 -14.00 3.48
CA GLY A 388 10.66 -14.38 4.75
C GLY A 388 11.94 -13.63 5.13
N SER A 389 12.42 -12.71 4.30
CA SER A 389 13.44 -11.69 4.61
C SER A 389 13.63 -10.79 3.40
N GLY A 390 13.82 -9.49 3.65
CA GLY A 390 14.16 -8.48 2.66
C GLY A 390 13.12 -7.37 2.59
N ASN A 391 13.64 -6.14 2.71
CA ASN A 391 13.01 -4.81 2.73
C ASN A 391 12.05 -4.47 1.55
N CYS A 392 11.06 -5.30 1.29
CA CYS A 392 10.08 -5.17 0.22
C CYS A 392 8.85 -4.32 0.62
N PHE A 393 8.07 -3.90 -0.38
CA PHE A 393 6.83 -3.15 -0.19
C PHE A 393 5.88 -3.34 -1.38
N MET A 394 4.56 -3.22 -1.16
CA MET A 394 3.55 -3.34 -2.23
C MET A 394 3.44 -2.06 -3.06
N LYS A 395 3.71 -2.10 -4.37
CA LYS A 395 3.54 -0.94 -5.28
C LYS A 395 2.27 -1.11 -6.14
N PHE A 396 1.56 -0.03 -6.45
CA PHE A 396 0.43 -0.08 -7.39
C PHE A 396 0.93 -0.34 -8.82
N ARG A 397 0.30 -1.27 -9.53
CA ARG A 397 0.51 -1.47 -10.98
C ARG A 397 -0.50 -0.63 -11.76
N ALA A 398 -0.12 0.60 -12.09
CA ALA A 398 -0.88 1.40 -13.03
C ALA A 398 -0.92 0.71 -14.40
N ASN A 399 -2.09 0.74 -15.03
CA ASN A 399 -2.29 0.28 -16.40
C ASN A 399 -2.73 1.49 -17.25
N PRO A 400 -2.14 1.76 -18.43
CA PRO A 400 -2.49 2.91 -19.26
C PRO A 400 -3.80 2.73 -20.06
N ASP A 401 -4.41 1.55 -20.01
CA ASP A 401 -5.66 1.25 -20.72
C ASP A 401 -6.90 1.74 -19.91
N PRO A 402 -7.72 2.64 -20.48
CA PRO A 402 -8.98 3.07 -19.83
C PRO A 402 -10.01 1.95 -19.71
N ASP A 403 -10.03 0.95 -20.61
CA ASP A 403 -10.96 -0.19 -20.58
C ASP A 403 -10.56 -1.23 -19.50
N ARG A 404 -9.38 -1.06 -18.90
CA ARG A 404 -8.89 -1.76 -17.69
C ARG A 404 -9.09 -0.93 -16.41
N ASP A 405 -9.95 0.08 -16.42
CA ASP A 405 -10.17 1.03 -15.30
C ASP A 405 -8.84 1.64 -14.78
N TRP A 406 -7.84 1.84 -15.64
CA TRP A 406 -6.47 2.28 -15.29
C TRP A 406 -5.69 1.35 -14.33
N GLY A 407 -6.09 0.07 -14.25
CA GLY A 407 -5.50 -0.94 -13.35
C GLY A 407 -6.18 -1.05 -11.99
N GLN A 408 -7.30 -0.36 -11.79
CA GLN A 408 -8.12 -0.46 -10.56
C GLN A 408 -8.91 -1.79 -10.58
N PRO A 409 -8.82 -2.66 -9.55
CA PRO A 409 -9.32 -4.02 -9.66
C PRO A 409 -10.86 -4.09 -9.67
N ARG A 410 -11.38 -5.01 -10.49
CA ARG A 410 -12.81 -5.30 -10.65
C ARG A 410 -13.15 -6.61 -9.95
N VAL A 411 -14.30 -6.64 -9.28
CA VAL A 411 -14.71 -7.73 -8.40
C VAL A 411 -16.09 -8.23 -8.80
N TYR A 412 -16.14 -9.49 -9.22
CA TYR A 412 -17.30 -10.11 -9.81
C TYR A 412 -17.99 -11.08 -8.84
N SER A 413 -19.32 -11.08 -8.89
CA SER A 413 -20.17 -12.14 -8.33
C SER A 413 -20.88 -12.85 -9.46
N TYR A 414 -20.98 -14.17 -9.36
CA TYR A 414 -21.90 -15.00 -10.14
C TYR A 414 -22.45 -16.09 -9.22
N VAL A 415 -23.77 -16.11 -9.06
CA VAL A 415 -24.49 -17.02 -8.16
C VAL A 415 -25.78 -17.53 -8.82
N SER A 416 -26.16 -18.77 -8.55
CA SER A 416 -27.43 -19.37 -8.99
C SER A 416 -28.32 -19.74 -7.81
N MET A 417 -29.63 -19.85 -8.01
CA MET A 417 -30.57 -20.31 -6.98
C MET A 417 -31.81 -20.96 -7.60
N PRO A 418 -32.29 -22.10 -7.07
CA PRO A 418 -33.61 -22.63 -7.41
C PRO A 418 -34.69 -21.67 -6.89
N PHE A 419 -35.55 -21.17 -7.79
CA PHE A 419 -36.69 -20.31 -7.45
C PHE A 419 -37.92 -21.10 -6.99
N ARG A 420 -37.86 -22.43 -7.15
CA ARG A 420 -38.93 -23.38 -6.83
C ARG A 420 -38.49 -24.41 -5.79
N VAL A 421 -39.46 -24.87 -5.00
CA VAL A 421 -39.28 -25.95 -4.01
C VAL A 421 -39.48 -27.32 -4.65
N GLY A 422 -40.27 -27.42 -5.73
CA GLY A 422 -40.49 -28.66 -6.48
C GLY A 422 -41.44 -29.67 -5.82
N ASP A 423 -41.68 -29.53 -4.51
CA ASP A 423 -42.62 -30.33 -3.71
C ASP A 423 -43.87 -29.50 -3.36
N THR A 424 -45.00 -29.84 -3.97
CA THR A 424 -46.29 -29.16 -3.74
C THR A 424 -46.88 -29.37 -2.34
N LYS A 425 -46.34 -30.29 -1.54
CA LYS A 425 -46.70 -30.42 -0.11
C LYS A 425 -46.03 -29.34 0.75
N ARG A 426 -44.84 -28.87 0.34
CA ARG A 426 -44.07 -27.81 1.01
C ARG A 426 -44.33 -26.43 0.41
N ALA A 427 -44.65 -26.39 -0.89
CA ALA A 427 -45.03 -25.20 -1.62
C ALA A 427 -46.41 -25.40 -2.30
N PRO A 428 -47.52 -25.38 -1.55
CA PRO A 428 -48.87 -25.64 -2.07
C PRO A 428 -49.39 -24.58 -3.07
N TRP A 429 -48.63 -23.53 -3.33
CA TRP A 429 -48.87 -22.61 -4.44
C TRP A 429 -48.34 -23.14 -5.78
N GLU A 430 -47.35 -24.02 -5.80
CA GLU A 430 -46.80 -24.57 -7.06
C GLU A 430 -47.81 -25.52 -7.72
N LEU A 431 -48.12 -25.27 -9.01
CA LEU A 431 -49.16 -25.99 -9.75
C LEU A 431 -48.87 -27.49 -9.90
N ASN A 432 -47.59 -27.85 -10.09
CA ASN A 432 -47.06 -29.21 -10.14
C ASN A 432 -45.53 -29.16 -10.00
N SER A 433 -44.88 -30.32 -9.88
CA SER A 433 -43.42 -30.39 -9.74
C SER A 433 -42.64 -29.89 -10.97
N SER A 434 -43.21 -29.90 -12.18
CA SER A 434 -42.54 -29.44 -13.40
C SER A 434 -42.71 -27.94 -13.73
N ALA A 435 -43.65 -27.23 -13.08
CA ALA A 435 -44.14 -25.91 -13.50
C ALA A 435 -44.58 -25.83 -14.97
N GLN A 436 -45.03 -26.96 -15.53
CA GLN A 436 -45.50 -27.05 -16.91
C GLN A 436 -46.98 -27.46 -16.94
N VAL A 437 -47.81 -26.67 -17.61
CA VAL A 437 -49.19 -27.01 -17.93
C VAL A 437 -49.23 -27.53 -19.36
N LYS A 438 -49.53 -28.83 -19.53
CA LYS A 438 -49.78 -29.41 -20.85
C LYS A 438 -51.26 -29.20 -21.22
N LEU A 439 -51.50 -28.61 -22.39
CA LEU A 439 -52.81 -28.32 -22.96
C LEU A 439 -52.99 -29.13 -24.24
N THR A 440 -53.90 -30.10 -24.22
CA THR A 440 -54.24 -30.92 -25.40
C THR A 440 -55.56 -30.43 -25.99
N HIS A 441 -55.57 -29.97 -27.25
CA HIS A 441 -56.78 -29.47 -27.93
C HIS A 441 -57.19 -30.35 -29.13
N GLY A 442 -57.50 -31.62 -28.85
CA GLY A 442 -58.02 -32.55 -29.87
C GLY A 442 -57.13 -32.65 -31.10
N GLN A 443 -57.68 -32.37 -32.29
CA GLN A 443 -56.92 -32.38 -33.55
C GLN A 443 -55.98 -31.18 -33.74
N GLN A 444 -56.04 -30.14 -32.91
CA GLN A 444 -55.14 -28.98 -32.98
C GLN A 444 -53.80 -29.21 -32.24
N GLY A 445 -53.65 -30.36 -31.58
CA GLY A 445 -52.37 -30.83 -31.01
C GLY A 445 -52.18 -30.57 -29.52
N ASP A 446 -50.93 -30.73 -29.09
CA ASP A 446 -50.44 -30.54 -27.73
C ASP A 446 -49.59 -29.26 -27.64
N GLY A 447 -49.89 -28.41 -26.66
CA GLY A 447 -49.04 -27.28 -26.26
C GLY A 447 -48.56 -27.44 -24.82
N THR A 448 -47.32 -27.05 -24.53
CA THR A 448 -46.76 -27.03 -23.17
C THR A 448 -46.44 -25.61 -22.76
N LEU A 449 -47.04 -25.12 -21.67
CA LEU A 449 -46.80 -23.80 -21.11
C LEU A 449 -46.01 -23.91 -19.80
N THR A 450 -44.76 -23.44 -19.80
CA THR A 450 -43.97 -23.24 -18.58
C THR A 450 -44.45 -21.98 -17.88
N VAL A 451 -44.92 -22.10 -16.63
CA VAL A 451 -45.58 -21.01 -15.87
C VAL A 451 -44.72 -20.41 -14.75
N ALA A 452 -43.54 -20.96 -14.50
CA ALA A 452 -42.52 -20.35 -13.63
C ALA A 452 -41.12 -20.85 -14.02
N ALA A 453 -40.10 -20.01 -13.85
CA ALA A 453 -38.70 -20.43 -13.96
C ALA A 453 -38.34 -21.39 -12.80
N THR A 454 -37.57 -22.43 -13.10
CA THR A 454 -37.10 -23.43 -12.12
C THR A 454 -35.97 -22.90 -11.27
N GLU A 455 -35.02 -22.22 -11.90
CA GLU A 455 -33.85 -21.59 -11.30
C GLU A 455 -33.65 -20.19 -11.90
N GLY A 456 -32.76 -19.43 -11.29
CA GLY A 456 -32.22 -18.22 -11.87
C GLY A 456 -30.77 -18.00 -11.47
N MET A 457 -30.15 -17.07 -12.16
CA MET A 457 -28.75 -16.68 -12.00
C MET A 457 -28.70 -15.17 -11.83
N ALA A 458 -27.78 -14.68 -11.00
CA ALA A 458 -27.49 -13.28 -10.85
C ALA A 458 -25.98 -13.07 -10.94
N MET A 459 -25.61 -11.95 -11.56
CA MET A 459 -24.24 -11.49 -11.66
C MET A 459 -24.15 -10.03 -11.22
N SER A 460 -23.00 -9.64 -10.68
CA SER A 460 -22.75 -8.26 -10.26
C SER A 460 -21.27 -7.93 -10.38
N LYS A 461 -20.97 -6.66 -10.69
CA LYS A 461 -19.61 -6.11 -10.82
C LYS A 461 -19.46 -4.96 -9.84
N SER A 462 -18.35 -4.95 -9.13
CA SER A 462 -17.88 -3.82 -8.32
C SER A 462 -16.52 -3.36 -8.81
N LEU A 463 -16.23 -2.07 -8.64
CA LEU A 463 -14.91 -1.50 -8.88
C LEU A 463 -14.30 -1.03 -7.56
N VAL A 464 -13.06 -1.45 -7.33
CA VAL A 464 -12.20 -0.99 -6.23
C VAL A 464 -11.42 0.22 -6.73
N TYR A 465 -12.00 1.40 -6.57
CA TYR A 465 -11.49 2.63 -7.14
C TYR A 465 -10.74 3.48 -6.12
N TYR A 466 -9.69 4.15 -6.58
CA TYR A 466 -8.98 5.17 -5.82
C TYR A 466 -9.63 6.53 -6.06
N HIS A 467 -9.94 7.30 -5.01
CA HIS A 467 -10.40 8.69 -5.21
C HIS A 467 -10.08 9.61 -4.02
N ARG A 468 -9.15 10.55 -4.27
CA ARG A 468 -8.85 11.68 -3.38
C ARG A 468 -9.47 12.96 -3.94
N PHE A 469 -10.55 13.41 -3.30
CA PHE A 469 -11.19 14.69 -3.58
C PHE A 469 -10.20 15.87 -3.46
N GLY A 470 -10.15 16.71 -4.50
CA GLY A 470 -9.58 18.05 -4.51
C GLY A 470 -10.60 19.07 -5.04
N GLU A 471 -10.18 20.31 -5.22
CA GLU A 471 -11.05 21.40 -5.73
C GLU A 471 -11.55 21.10 -7.15
N ASP A 472 -10.68 20.58 -8.03
CA ASP A 472 -11.02 20.08 -9.36
C ASP A 472 -11.35 18.57 -9.40
N GLY A 473 -11.82 18.01 -8.29
CA GLY A 473 -12.18 16.59 -8.17
C GLY A 473 -10.99 15.66 -7.96
N TRP A 474 -10.15 15.44 -8.98
CA TRP A 474 -9.02 14.50 -8.93
C TRP A 474 -7.71 15.17 -8.49
N LYS A 475 -7.19 14.83 -7.31
CA LYS A 475 -5.95 15.43 -6.79
C LYS A 475 -4.65 14.66 -7.09
N GLU A 476 -4.72 13.34 -7.31
CA GLU A 476 -3.55 12.51 -7.65
C GLU A 476 -3.98 11.18 -8.31
N ALA A 477 -3.06 10.54 -9.03
CA ALA A 477 -3.28 9.24 -9.66
C ALA A 477 -3.31 8.08 -8.62
N PRO A 478 -3.94 6.93 -8.94
CA PRO A 478 -4.02 5.79 -8.03
C PRO A 478 -2.65 5.30 -7.55
N ASN A 479 -2.51 5.08 -6.25
CA ASN A 479 -1.24 4.66 -5.65
C ASN A 479 -1.43 3.92 -4.32
N LEU A 480 -0.37 3.20 -3.90
CA LEU A 480 -0.27 2.59 -2.56
C LEU A 480 0.58 3.46 -1.61
N PHE A 481 0.41 4.78 -1.65
CA PHE A 481 1.01 5.72 -0.69
C PHE A 481 -0.01 6.71 -0.10
N ALA A 482 -1.30 6.56 -0.40
CA ALA A 482 -2.38 7.29 0.25
C ALA A 482 -3.66 6.43 0.41
N PRO A 483 -4.28 6.39 1.61
CA PRO A 483 -5.40 5.50 1.88
C PRO A 483 -6.73 6.11 1.40
N TYR A 484 -6.92 6.16 0.08
CA TYR A 484 -8.12 6.69 -0.58
C TYR A 484 -8.83 5.66 -1.50
N TRP A 485 -8.55 4.37 -1.32
CA TRP A 485 -9.24 3.27 -2.00
C TRP A 485 -10.65 3.05 -1.44
N ARG A 486 -11.62 2.78 -2.32
CA ARG A 486 -13.05 2.68 -2.03
C ARG A 486 -13.69 1.60 -2.93
N ALA A 487 -14.84 1.10 -2.54
CA ALA A 487 -15.66 0.21 -3.37
C ALA A 487 -16.91 0.93 -3.89
N LYS A 488 -17.39 0.52 -5.06
CA LYS A 488 -18.73 0.84 -5.59
C LYS A 488 -19.23 -0.32 -6.46
N LEU A 489 -20.55 -0.53 -6.51
CA LEU A 489 -21.16 -1.25 -7.63
C LEU A 489 -20.85 -0.50 -8.93
N HIS A 490 -20.62 -1.22 -10.02
CA HIS A 490 -20.12 -0.67 -11.28
C HIS A 490 -20.71 -1.46 -12.46
N PRO A 491 -21.19 -0.80 -13.54
CA PRO A 491 -21.85 -1.48 -14.66
C PRO A 491 -20.92 -2.41 -15.46
N PHE A 492 -21.43 -3.54 -15.93
CA PHE A 492 -20.68 -4.39 -16.84
C PHE A 492 -20.45 -3.69 -18.19
N THR A 493 -19.24 -3.82 -18.74
CA THR A 493 -19.06 -3.72 -20.20
C THR A 493 -19.50 -5.03 -20.85
N LYS A 494 -19.77 -5.01 -22.16
CA LYS A 494 -20.05 -6.24 -22.92
C LYS A 494 -18.93 -7.28 -22.80
N GLY A 495 -17.67 -6.85 -22.73
CA GLY A 495 -16.51 -7.73 -22.54
C GLY A 495 -16.45 -8.34 -21.14
N ASP A 496 -16.63 -7.54 -20.08
CA ASP A 496 -16.67 -8.04 -18.70
C ASP A 496 -17.80 -9.08 -18.54
N ALA A 497 -19.00 -8.77 -19.05
CA ALA A 497 -20.16 -9.65 -18.93
C ALA A 497 -19.93 -11.00 -19.62
N GLN A 498 -19.45 -10.97 -20.87
CA GLN A 498 -19.15 -12.20 -21.59
C GLN A 498 -18.08 -13.03 -20.85
N SER A 499 -16.99 -12.40 -20.41
CA SER A 499 -15.89 -13.11 -19.73
C SER A 499 -16.34 -13.80 -18.45
N VAL A 500 -17.18 -13.15 -17.64
CA VAL A 500 -17.76 -13.75 -16.42
C VAL A 500 -18.73 -14.88 -16.75
N LEU A 501 -19.54 -14.75 -17.79
CA LEU A 501 -20.52 -15.77 -18.21
C LEU A 501 -19.86 -17.01 -18.83
N ASP A 502 -18.89 -16.83 -19.71
CA ASP A 502 -18.08 -17.92 -20.29
C ASP A 502 -17.30 -18.65 -19.18
N ALA A 503 -16.66 -17.92 -18.25
CA ALA A 503 -15.97 -18.52 -17.11
C ALA A 503 -16.92 -19.28 -16.16
N ALA A 504 -18.15 -18.79 -15.99
CA ALA A 504 -19.19 -19.47 -15.23
C ALA A 504 -19.77 -20.71 -15.93
N GLY A 505 -19.42 -20.96 -17.20
CA GLY A 505 -19.91 -22.08 -18.01
C GLY A 505 -21.24 -21.81 -18.72
N ASN A 506 -21.67 -20.55 -18.81
CA ASN A 506 -22.96 -20.13 -19.36
C ASN A 506 -22.78 -19.43 -20.71
N SER A 507 -22.38 -20.20 -21.72
CA SER A 507 -22.07 -19.70 -23.07
C SER A 507 -23.29 -19.17 -23.83
N GLU A 508 -24.51 -19.63 -23.51
CA GLU A 508 -25.76 -19.10 -24.08
C GLU A 508 -25.99 -17.65 -23.61
N ALA A 509 -25.90 -17.38 -22.31
CA ALA A 509 -25.99 -16.02 -21.79
C ALA A 509 -24.79 -15.16 -22.24
N ALA A 510 -23.59 -15.75 -22.36
CA ALA A 510 -22.42 -15.06 -22.88
C ALA A 510 -22.65 -14.56 -24.32
N GLN A 511 -23.25 -15.37 -25.20
CA GLN A 511 -23.66 -14.95 -26.54
C GLN A 511 -24.75 -13.86 -26.49
N MET A 512 -25.75 -14.01 -25.63
CA MET A 512 -26.81 -13.00 -25.46
C MET A 512 -26.27 -11.65 -24.97
N SER A 513 -25.19 -11.62 -24.17
CA SER A 513 -24.56 -10.38 -23.68
C SER A 513 -24.05 -9.45 -24.80
N GLN A 514 -23.76 -10.01 -25.98
CA GLN A 514 -23.26 -9.23 -27.12
C GLN A 514 -24.37 -8.61 -27.95
N VAL A 515 -25.62 -9.07 -27.83
CA VAL A 515 -26.76 -8.59 -28.63
C VAL A 515 -27.06 -7.12 -28.33
N GLU A 516 -27.29 -6.33 -29.36
CA GLU A 516 -27.61 -4.91 -29.21
C GLU A 516 -29.03 -4.71 -28.63
N GLY A 517 -29.16 -3.80 -27.67
CA GLY A 517 -30.41 -3.57 -26.93
C GLY A 517 -30.66 -4.52 -25.74
N VAL A 518 -29.84 -5.56 -25.53
CA VAL A 518 -29.88 -6.35 -24.29
C VAL A 518 -29.15 -5.58 -23.18
N ALA A 519 -29.91 -5.18 -22.16
CA ALA A 519 -29.36 -4.69 -20.90
C ALA A 519 -29.12 -5.86 -19.94
N LEU A 520 -27.96 -5.85 -19.28
CA LEU A 520 -27.55 -6.77 -18.20
C LEU A 520 -27.34 -5.98 -16.91
#